data_AF-A0A3M7PQD6-F1
#
_entry.id   AF-A0A3M7PQD6-F1
#
_cell.length_a   1.000
_cell.length_b   1.000
_cell.length_c   1.000
_cell.angle_alpha   90.00
_cell.angle_beta   90.00
_cell.angle_gamma   90.00
#
_symmetry.space_group_name_H-M   'P 1'
#
loop_
_entity.id
_entity.type
_entity.pdbx_description
1 polymer ?
#
loop_
_entity_poly.entity_id
_entity_poly.type
_entity_poly.pdbx_seq_one_letter_code
_entity_poly.pdbx_strand_id
1 'polypeptide(L)'
;MIKNDSIHDKKINALSTKKKIFTSLIAGSLAGAVAKTTIAPLDRAKINFQVRKAPFSYKALFNFLHNDYSLHGFRNLWRGNTASMVRVMPSAGINFTSHEQYKRILNVDQTNPTPLKRFLAGSLAGATAAFFTYPLDIARARMAVTNKSQFGNLVEIFNETYKLEGIRGFFRGYTVSLLGALPYAGSAYFVYETLKIFHKNKNKKEPAPIERVLYGAIAGAAGQTSSYPFDIIRRRMQTAFILNRHESDLGILELLSKIISEEGYIKGLYKGLSMNWIKGPVAAGVGFMTYDPWVLLFQVNLKYETKNKFINDKILATPLFRNDWTIIKVRNRGGYVARFEVMYKLGDEFKKEETGTFPIGQAKSVLIPPEAISIVIRCENNIFISSWSTIFSYNMAVAKTTCFEISGTTLGPKWSTVEC
;
A
#
# COMPACT_ATOMS: atom_id res chain seq x y z
N MET A 1 41.29 -20.04 -0.79
CA MET A 1 39.87 -20.19 -0.41
C MET A 1 39.11 -18.87 -0.18
N ILE A 2 39.76 -17.70 -0.05
CA ILE A 2 39.11 -16.43 0.36
C ILE A 2 38.27 -15.74 -0.76
N LYS A 3 38.41 -16.12 -2.05
CA LYS A 3 37.69 -15.46 -3.16
C LYS A 3 36.21 -15.89 -3.31
N ASN A 4 35.83 -17.09 -2.87
CA ASN A 4 34.47 -17.60 -3.07
C ASN A 4 33.44 -16.99 -2.11
N ASP A 5 33.83 -16.68 -0.88
CA ASP A 5 32.91 -16.11 0.13
C ASP A 5 32.43 -14.70 -0.27
N SER A 6 33.30 -13.88 -0.86
CA SER A 6 32.92 -12.52 -1.29
C SER A 6 31.90 -12.51 -2.45
N ILE A 7 31.93 -13.52 -3.31
CA ILE A 7 30.99 -13.66 -4.44
C ILE A 7 29.66 -14.22 -3.93
N HIS A 8 29.71 -15.14 -2.97
CA HIS A 8 28.53 -15.71 -2.32
C HIS A 8 27.77 -14.66 -1.50
N ASP A 9 28.47 -13.85 -0.70
CA ASP A 9 27.87 -12.78 0.10
C ASP A 9 27.27 -11.67 -0.75
N LYS A 10 27.93 -11.28 -1.86
CA LYS A 10 27.35 -10.33 -2.82
C LYS A 10 26.07 -10.86 -3.46
N LYS A 11 26.02 -12.16 -3.81
CA LYS A 11 24.80 -12.79 -4.36
C LYS A 11 23.68 -12.87 -3.31
N ILE A 12 23.99 -13.22 -2.06
CA ILE A 12 23.01 -13.27 -0.97
C ILE A 12 22.43 -11.89 -0.66
N ASN A 13 23.29 -10.86 -0.60
CA ASN A 13 22.86 -9.47 -0.38
C ASN A 13 22.02 -8.91 -1.54
N ALA A 14 22.35 -9.27 -2.79
CA ALA A 14 21.54 -8.91 -3.95
C ALA A 14 20.17 -9.62 -3.95
N LEU A 15 20.13 -10.90 -3.58
CA LEU A 15 18.88 -11.67 -3.47
C LEU A 15 17.97 -11.13 -2.34
N SER A 16 18.56 -10.76 -1.20
CA SER A 16 17.89 -10.13 -0.06
C SER A 16 17.30 -8.76 -0.44
N THR A 17 18.03 -7.95 -1.20
CA THR A 17 17.57 -6.63 -1.66
C THR A 17 16.38 -6.75 -2.63
N LYS A 18 16.44 -7.66 -3.61
CA LYS A 18 15.32 -7.90 -4.55
C LYS A 18 14.07 -8.39 -3.82
N LYS A 19 14.21 -9.33 -2.88
CA LYS A 19 13.10 -9.84 -2.06
C LYS A 19 12.46 -8.76 -1.20
N LYS A 20 13.25 -7.85 -0.61
CA LYS A 20 12.75 -6.68 0.14
C LYS A 20 11.93 -5.73 -0.75
N ILE A 21 12.44 -5.39 -1.94
CA ILE A 21 11.74 -4.51 -2.89
C ILE A 21 10.40 -5.13 -3.30
N PHE A 22 10.40 -6.42 -3.66
CA PHE A 22 9.19 -7.15 -4.05
C PHE A 22 8.17 -7.22 -2.90
N THR A 23 8.65 -7.44 -1.68
CA THR A 23 7.82 -7.46 -0.47
C THR A 23 7.16 -6.11 -0.21
N SER A 24 7.92 -5.02 -0.25
CA SER A 24 7.37 -3.67 -0.10
C SER A 24 6.38 -3.32 -1.21
N LEU A 25 6.61 -3.80 -2.44
CA LEU A 25 5.69 -3.61 -3.56
C LEU A 25 4.34 -4.33 -3.32
N ILE A 26 4.37 -5.59 -2.86
CA ILE A 26 3.16 -6.35 -2.54
C ILE A 26 2.44 -5.72 -1.35
N ALA A 27 3.16 -5.41 -0.26
CA ALA A 27 2.57 -4.80 0.92
C ALA A 27 1.92 -3.45 0.59
N GLY A 28 2.60 -2.60 -0.18
CA GLY A 28 2.04 -1.34 -0.67
C GLY A 28 0.83 -1.53 -1.58
N SER A 29 0.86 -2.54 -2.45
CA SER A 29 -0.28 -2.86 -3.34
C SER A 29 -1.50 -3.35 -2.56
N LEU A 30 -1.31 -4.20 -1.56
CA LEU A 30 -2.39 -4.70 -0.69
C LEU A 30 -2.95 -3.60 0.20
N ALA A 31 -2.10 -2.79 0.83
CA ALA A 31 -2.53 -1.63 1.61
C ALA A 31 -3.32 -0.64 0.72
N GLY A 32 -2.84 -0.38 -0.49
CA GLY A 32 -3.55 0.41 -1.50
C GLY A 32 -4.90 -0.19 -1.91
N ALA A 33 -4.97 -1.51 -2.07
CA ALA A 33 -6.21 -2.22 -2.39
C ALA A 33 -7.25 -2.12 -1.27
N VAL A 34 -6.83 -2.25 -0.01
CA VAL A 34 -7.71 -2.06 1.16
C VAL A 34 -8.20 -0.61 1.21
N ALA A 35 -7.30 0.37 1.11
CA ALA A 35 -7.66 1.79 1.10
C ALA A 35 -8.67 2.13 0.00
N LYS A 36 -8.45 1.63 -1.23
CA LYS A 36 -9.36 1.82 -2.36
C LYS A 36 -10.71 1.15 -2.14
N THR A 37 -10.72 -0.04 -1.56
CA THR A 37 -11.96 -0.76 -1.26
C THR A 37 -12.78 -0.02 -0.21
N THR A 38 -12.15 0.58 0.81
CA THR A 38 -12.86 1.39 1.81
C THR A 38 -13.58 2.59 1.21
N ILE A 39 -12.96 3.28 0.25
CA ILE A 39 -13.55 4.47 -0.39
C ILE A 39 -14.39 4.17 -1.63
N ALA A 40 -14.48 2.91 -2.07
CA ALA A 40 -15.12 2.55 -3.32
C ALA A 40 -16.60 2.99 -3.44
N PRO A 41 -17.45 2.91 -2.40
CA PRO A 41 -18.82 3.43 -2.46
C PRO A 41 -18.88 4.93 -2.76
N LEU A 42 -18.00 5.71 -2.14
CA LEU A 42 -17.90 7.15 -2.39
C LEU A 42 -17.34 7.45 -3.78
N ASP A 43 -16.38 6.66 -4.25
CA ASP A 43 -15.85 6.77 -5.61
C ASP A 43 -16.92 6.50 -6.67
N ARG A 44 -17.77 5.48 -6.46
CA ARG A 44 -18.89 5.18 -7.36
C ARG A 44 -19.95 6.28 -7.34
N ALA A 45 -20.32 6.76 -6.16
CA ALA A 45 -21.26 7.85 -6.02
C ALA A 45 -20.72 9.13 -6.68
N LYS A 46 -19.43 9.46 -6.49
CA LYS A 46 -18.78 10.60 -7.16
C LYS A 46 -18.95 10.50 -8.66
N ILE A 47 -18.57 9.38 -9.27
CA ILE A 47 -18.67 9.20 -10.73
C ILE A 47 -20.12 9.39 -11.20
N ASN A 48 -21.10 8.83 -10.48
CA ASN A 48 -22.52 9.02 -10.80
C ASN A 48 -22.95 10.48 -10.75
N PHE A 49 -22.56 11.23 -9.73
CA PHE A 49 -22.89 12.65 -9.66
C PHE A 49 -22.20 13.45 -10.76
N GLN A 50 -20.92 13.20 -11.06
CA GLN A 50 -20.16 13.94 -12.08
C GLN A 50 -20.77 13.83 -13.48
N VAL A 51 -21.41 12.69 -13.78
CA VAL A 51 -22.05 12.46 -15.09
C VAL A 51 -23.52 12.86 -15.11
N ARG A 52 -24.22 12.94 -13.97
CA ARG A 52 -25.64 13.31 -13.93
C ARG A 52 -25.79 14.83 -14.02
N LYS A 53 -26.86 15.30 -14.66
CA LYS A 53 -27.20 16.74 -14.69
C LYS A 53 -27.70 17.28 -13.34
N ALA A 54 -28.09 16.40 -12.42
CA ALA A 54 -28.59 16.80 -11.09
C ALA A 54 -27.52 17.50 -10.23
N PRO A 55 -27.88 18.52 -9.42
CA PRO A 55 -26.95 19.18 -8.51
C PRO A 55 -26.50 18.24 -7.39
N PHE A 56 -25.30 18.47 -6.87
CA PHE A 56 -24.77 17.71 -5.73
C PHE A 56 -25.27 18.28 -4.40
N SER A 57 -25.69 17.39 -3.49
CA SER A 57 -25.90 17.70 -2.07
C SER A 57 -25.63 16.45 -1.22
N TYR A 58 -25.29 16.62 0.06
CA TYR A 58 -25.06 15.47 0.95
C TYR A 58 -26.32 14.63 1.17
N LYS A 59 -27.51 15.26 1.19
CA LYS A 59 -28.79 14.55 1.21
C LYS A 59 -28.98 13.71 -0.04
N ALA A 60 -28.68 14.25 -1.22
CA ALA A 60 -28.74 13.50 -2.48
C ALA A 60 -27.72 12.35 -2.50
N LEU A 61 -26.52 12.55 -1.95
CA LEU A 61 -25.52 11.50 -1.81
C LEU A 61 -26.01 10.35 -0.93
N PHE A 62 -26.54 10.67 0.25
CA PHE A 62 -27.09 9.66 1.15
C PHE A 62 -28.26 8.91 0.50
N ASN A 63 -29.19 9.63 -0.12
CA ASN A 63 -30.30 9.02 -0.86
C ASN A 63 -29.82 8.14 -2.00
N PHE A 64 -28.78 8.54 -2.75
CA PHE A 64 -28.20 7.71 -3.81
C PHE A 64 -27.63 6.41 -3.25
N LEU A 65 -26.85 6.47 -2.17
CA LEU A 65 -26.25 5.29 -1.54
C LEU A 65 -27.33 4.37 -0.93
N HIS A 66 -28.32 4.96 -0.25
CA HIS A 66 -29.43 4.22 0.35
C HIS A 66 -30.28 3.54 -0.72
N ASN A 67 -30.70 4.26 -1.76
CA ASN A 67 -31.50 3.69 -2.84
C ASN A 67 -30.72 2.60 -3.59
N ASP A 68 -29.43 2.81 -3.83
CA ASP A 68 -28.61 1.80 -4.51
C ASP A 68 -28.42 0.53 -3.67
N TYR A 69 -28.25 0.68 -2.36
CA TYR A 69 -28.26 -0.42 -1.40
C TYR A 69 -29.59 -1.17 -1.41
N SER A 70 -30.72 -0.45 -1.32
CA SER A 70 -32.05 -1.05 -1.23
C SER A 70 -32.51 -1.73 -2.53
N LEU A 71 -32.14 -1.18 -3.70
CA LEU A 71 -32.56 -1.71 -5.00
C LEU A 71 -31.65 -2.82 -5.54
N HIS A 72 -30.34 -2.71 -5.34
CA HIS A 72 -29.37 -3.60 -5.98
C HIS A 72 -28.52 -4.42 -4.99
N GLY A 73 -28.73 -4.20 -3.69
CA GLY A 73 -28.02 -4.87 -2.60
C GLY A 73 -26.66 -4.26 -2.25
N PHE A 74 -26.17 -4.62 -1.08
CA PHE A 74 -24.93 -4.09 -0.48
C PHE A 74 -23.70 -4.13 -1.40
N ARG A 75 -23.46 -5.25 -2.08
CA ARG A 75 -22.29 -5.44 -2.93
C ARG A 75 -22.27 -4.48 -4.13
N ASN A 76 -23.43 -3.97 -4.54
CA ASN A 76 -23.50 -3.07 -5.68
C ASN A 76 -22.73 -1.78 -5.42
N LEU A 77 -22.67 -1.29 -4.17
CA LEU A 77 -21.92 -0.07 -3.81
C LEU A 77 -20.44 -0.12 -4.25
N TRP A 78 -19.85 -1.31 -4.37
CA TRP A 78 -18.47 -1.52 -4.84
C TRP A 78 -18.32 -1.75 -6.35
N ARG A 79 -19.38 -1.57 -7.13
CA ARG A 79 -19.35 -1.82 -8.58
C ARG A 79 -18.33 -0.93 -9.29
N GLY A 80 -17.46 -1.56 -10.07
CA GLY A 80 -16.28 -0.93 -10.69
C GLY A 80 -15.01 -0.95 -9.82
N ASN A 81 -15.07 -1.33 -8.54
CA ASN A 81 -13.89 -1.46 -7.70
C ASN A 81 -12.93 -2.56 -8.20
N THR A 82 -13.46 -3.63 -8.78
CA THR A 82 -12.68 -4.71 -9.41
C THR A 82 -11.72 -4.19 -10.48
N ALA A 83 -12.16 -3.27 -11.34
CA ALA A 83 -11.28 -2.60 -12.31
C ALA A 83 -10.19 -1.76 -11.65
N SER A 84 -10.51 -1.13 -10.51
CA SER A 84 -9.51 -0.39 -9.72
C SER A 84 -8.48 -1.33 -9.11
N MET A 85 -8.89 -2.49 -8.62
CA MET A 85 -8.00 -3.49 -8.01
C MET A 85 -7.05 -4.10 -9.04
N VAL A 86 -7.59 -4.53 -10.18
CA VAL A 86 -6.81 -5.06 -11.30
C VAL A 86 -5.77 -4.04 -11.79
N ARG A 87 -6.06 -2.73 -11.68
CA ARG A 87 -5.15 -1.67 -12.10
C ARG A 87 -3.96 -1.44 -11.16
N VAL A 88 -4.07 -1.70 -9.85
CA VAL A 88 -3.07 -1.28 -8.85
C VAL A 88 -1.68 -1.83 -9.19
N MET A 89 -1.55 -3.16 -9.33
CA MET A 89 -0.25 -3.80 -9.55
C MET A 89 0.34 -3.48 -10.93
N PRO A 90 -0.38 -3.61 -12.06
CA PRO A 90 0.14 -3.24 -13.37
C PRO A 90 0.59 -1.78 -13.44
N SER A 91 -0.18 -0.85 -12.85
CA SER A 91 0.19 0.56 -12.86
C SER A 91 1.51 0.81 -12.12
N ALA A 92 1.70 0.19 -10.95
CA ALA A 92 2.93 0.34 -10.18
C ALA A 92 4.14 -0.29 -10.90
N GLY A 93 3.96 -1.51 -11.44
CA GLY A 93 5.00 -2.22 -12.19
C GLY A 93 5.45 -1.48 -13.44
N ILE A 94 4.50 -1.01 -14.28
CA ILE A 94 4.80 -0.25 -15.49
C ILE A 94 5.47 1.08 -15.13
N ASN A 95 4.97 1.80 -14.13
CA ASN A 95 5.56 3.07 -13.72
C ASN A 95 7.02 2.90 -13.27
N PHE A 96 7.30 1.90 -12.42
CA PHE A 96 8.66 1.66 -11.94
C PHE A 96 9.60 1.22 -13.06
N THR A 97 9.18 0.26 -13.88
CA THR A 97 10.00 -0.24 -14.98
C THR A 97 10.27 0.85 -16.01
N SER A 98 9.26 1.61 -16.43
CA SER A 98 9.43 2.74 -17.34
C SER A 98 10.31 3.83 -16.76
N HIS A 99 10.19 4.14 -15.46
CA HIS A 99 11.06 5.11 -14.79
C HIS A 99 12.54 4.69 -14.84
N GLU A 100 12.85 3.43 -14.58
CA GLU A 100 14.22 2.92 -14.71
C GLU A 100 14.73 2.99 -16.14
N GLN A 101 13.90 2.69 -17.14
CA GLN A 101 14.30 2.81 -18.56
C GLN A 101 14.54 4.27 -18.96
N TYR A 102 13.64 5.20 -18.62
CA TYR A 102 13.81 6.60 -18.96
C TYR A 102 15.01 7.24 -18.27
N LYS A 103 15.33 6.85 -17.02
CA LYS A 103 16.57 7.29 -16.37
C LYS A 103 17.82 6.87 -17.14
N ARG A 104 17.83 5.64 -17.67
CA ARG A 104 18.94 5.13 -18.50
C ARG A 104 19.02 5.87 -19.83
N ILE A 105 17.90 6.00 -20.54
CA ILE A 105 17.84 6.68 -21.84
C ILE A 105 18.26 8.14 -21.74
N LEU A 106 17.81 8.86 -20.70
CA LEU A 106 18.13 10.27 -20.50
C LEU A 106 19.50 10.52 -19.86
N ASN A 107 20.22 9.46 -19.46
CA ASN A 107 21.48 9.56 -18.72
C ASN A 107 21.30 10.44 -17.46
N VAL A 108 20.32 10.10 -16.63
CA VAL A 108 20.01 10.82 -15.38
C VAL A 108 21.13 10.57 -14.37
N ASP A 109 21.69 11.66 -13.84
CA ASP A 109 22.64 11.68 -12.71
C ASP A 109 23.92 10.86 -12.90
N GLN A 110 24.43 10.73 -14.13
CA GLN A 110 25.68 9.99 -14.37
C GLN A 110 26.92 10.68 -13.80
N THR A 111 26.99 12.01 -13.91
CA THR A 111 28.14 12.80 -13.46
C THR A 111 27.71 13.88 -12.47
N ASN A 112 26.66 14.61 -12.81
CA ASN A 112 26.09 15.68 -11.98
C ASN A 112 24.60 15.44 -11.72
N PRO A 113 24.05 15.95 -10.59
CA PRO A 113 22.61 15.97 -10.37
C PRO A 113 21.87 16.68 -11.51
N THR A 114 20.85 16.04 -12.06
CA THR A 114 20.08 16.52 -13.23
C THR A 114 18.58 16.62 -12.91
N PRO A 115 18.14 17.66 -12.16
CA PRO A 115 16.75 17.78 -11.70
C PRO A 115 15.72 17.73 -12.84
N LEU A 116 15.99 18.41 -13.96
CA LEU A 116 15.09 18.40 -15.11
C LEU A 116 14.94 17.01 -15.73
N LYS A 117 16.05 16.24 -15.84
CA LYS A 117 15.99 14.89 -16.39
C LYS A 117 15.26 13.92 -15.45
N ARG A 118 15.40 14.07 -14.12
CA ARG A 118 14.60 13.32 -13.13
C ARG A 118 13.11 13.60 -13.30
N PHE A 119 12.76 14.88 -13.44
CA PHE A 119 11.37 15.30 -13.69
C PHE A 119 10.81 14.70 -14.99
N LEU A 120 11.58 14.75 -16.09
CA LEU A 120 11.18 14.16 -17.36
C LEU A 120 11.04 12.64 -17.28
N ALA A 121 11.99 11.94 -16.67
CA ALA A 121 11.93 10.49 -16.48
C ALA A 121 10.69 10.08 -15.68
N GLY A 122 10.39 10.79 -14.58
CA GLY A 122 9.22 10.55 -13.75
C GLY A 122 7.90 10.85 -14.50
N SER A 123 7.85 11.95 -15.24
CA SER A 123 6.66 12.36 -15.99
C SER A 123 6.34 11.40 -17.14
N LEU A 124 7.36 10.99 -17.90
CA LEU A 124 7.22 10.01 -18.98
C LEU A 124 6.82 8.62 -18.45
N ALA A 125 7.40 8.20 -17.32
CA ALA A 125 7.01 6.95 -16.67
C ALA A 125 5.53 6.97 -16.22
N GLY A 126 5.10 8.06 -15.60
CA GLY A 126 3.72 8.26 -15.18
C GLY A 126 2.74 8.27 -16.35
N ALA A 127 3.07 8.98 -17.44
CA ALA A 127 2.28 8.99 -18.67
C ALA A 127 2.20 7.60 -19.31
N THR A 128 3.31 6.86 -19.35
CA THR A 128 3.36 5.50 -19.89
C THR A 128 2.49 4.54 -19.07
N ALA A 129 2.61 4.57 -17.75
CA ALA A 129 1.76 3.77 -16.87
C ALA A 129 0.28 4.14 -17.00
N ALA A 130 -0.03 5.43 -17.13
CA ALA A 130 -1.40 5.90 -17.36
C ALA A 130 -1.95 5.38 -18.69
N PHE A 131 -1.17 5.44 -19.78
CA PHE A 131 -1.56 4.95 -21.10
C PHE A 131 -1.94 3.47 -21.08
N PHE A 132 -1.03 2.60 -20.63
CA PHE A 132 -1.27 1.15 -20.63
C PHE A 132 -2.39 0.71 -19.67
N THR A 133 -2.62 1.47 -18.60
CA THR A 133 -3.70 1.15 -17.65
C THR A 133 -5.00 1.91 -17.90
N TYR A 134 -5.07 2.75 -18.94
CA TYR A 134 -6.23 3.57 -19.24
C TYR A 134 -7.50 2.77 -19.61
N PRO A 135 -7.43 1.62 -20.31
CA PRO A 135 -8.61 0.80 -20.57
C PRO A 135 -9.34 0.37 -19.28
N LEU A 136 -8.61 0.10 -18.19
CA LEU A 136 -9.20 -0.21 -16.88
C LEU A 136 -9.88 1.01 -16.25
N ASP A 137 -9.40 2.22 -16.51
CA ASP A 137 -10.05 3.45 -16.07
C ASP A 137 -11.37 3.71 -16.79
N ILE A 138 -11.45 3.38 -18.08
CA ILE A 138 -12.70 3.40 -18.86
C ILE A 138 -13.68 2.38 -18.29
N ALA A 139 -13.25 1.13 -18.17
CA ALA A 139 -14.10 0.05 -17.67
C ALA A 139 -14.65 0.38 -16.27
N ARG A 140 -13.81 0.91 -15.38
CA ARG A 140 -14.23 1.40 -14.06
C ARG A 140 -15.34 2.45 -14.15
N ALA A 141 -15.14 3.48 -14.98
CA ALA A 141 -16.10 4.59 -15.10
C ALA A 141 -17.46 4.11 -15.62
N ARG A 142 -17.45 3.24 -16.64
CA ARG A 142 -18.66 2.66 -17.24
C ARG A 142 -19.38 1.71 -16.28
N MET A 143 -18.63 0.87 -15.55
CA MET A 143 -19.22 0.01 -14.52
C MET A 143 -19.87 0.80 -13.38
N ALA A 144 -19.27 1.92 -12.98
CA ALA A 144 -19.80 2.73 -11.88
C ALA A 144 -21.18 3.31 -12.19
N VAL A 145 -21.45 3.64 -13.46
CA VAL A 145 -22.70 4.30 -13.92
C VAL A 145 -23.75 3.35 -14.48
N THR A 146 -23.39 2.08 -14.73
CA THR A 146 -24.30 1.05 -15.25
C THR A 146 -24.77 0.12 -14.14
N ASN A 147 -25.87 -0.58 -14.36
CA ASN A 147 -26.41 -1.58 -13.43
C ASN A 147 -25.97 -3.00 -13.80
N LYS A 148 -26.05 -3.94 -12.84
CA LYS A 148 -25.68 -5.35 -13.06
C LYS A 148 -26.53 -6.03 -14.14
N SER A 149 -27.78 -5.60 -14.31
CA SER A 149 -28.67 -6.08 -15.37
C SER A 149 -28.22 -5.68 -16.78
N GLN A 150 -27.49 -4.58 -16.92
CA GLN A 150 -26.96 -4.12 -18.21
C GLN A 150 -25.63 -4.81 -18.53
N PHE A 151 -24.72 -4.83 -17.54
CA PHE A 151 -23.40 -5.46 -17.68
C PHE A 151 -23.03 -6.17 -16.37
N GLY A 152 -22.83 -7.48 -16.41
CA GLY A 152 -22.53 -8.30 -15.24
C GLY A 152 -21.10 -8.14 -14.73
N ASN A 153 -20.12 -7.98 -15.63
CA ASN A 153 -18.70 -8.04 -15.31
C ASN A 153 -17.84 -7.09 -16.17
N LEU A 154 -16.53 -7.05 -15.88
CA LEU A 154 -15.58 -6.24 -16.64
C LEU A 154 -15.49 -6.69 -18.09
N VAL A 155 -15.43 -8.00 -18.34
CA VAL A 155 -15.21 -8.57 -19.68
C VAL A 155 -16.32 -8.14 -20.62
N GLU A 156 -17.58 -8.14 -20.17
CA GLU A 156 -18.71 -7.61 -20.92
C GLU A 156 -18.54 -6.14 -21.27
N ILE A 157 -18.12 -5.29 -20.33
CA ILE A 157 -17.85 -3.87 -20.61
C ILE A 157 -16.72 -3.72 -21.63
N PHE A 158 -15.65 -4.51 -21.53
CA PHE A 158 -14.54 -4.49 -22.50
C PHE A 158 -15.02 -4.91 -23.89
N ASN A 159 -15.72 -6.04 -23.99
CA ASN A 159 -16.24 -6.55 -25.25
C ASN A 159 -17.20 -5.56 -25.90
N GLU A 160 -18.11 -4.98 -25.11
CA GLU A 160 -19.08 -4.01 -25.62
C GLU A 160 -18.40 -2.71 -26.07
N THR A 161 -17.42 -2.23 -25.30
CA THR A 161 -16.62 -1.06 -25.69
C THR A 161 -15.90 -1.30 -27.01
N TYR A 162 -15.31 -2.48 -27.20
CA TYR A 162 -14.61 -2.82 -28.42
C TYR A 162 -15.57 -2.96 -29.61
N LYS A 163 -16.71 -3.61 -29.43
CA LYS A 163 -17.73 -3.79 -30.48
C LYS A 163 -18.30 -2.45 -30.95
N LEU A 164 -18.61 -1.55 -30.02
CA LEU A 164 -19.32 -0.31 -30.34
C LEU A 164 -18.41 0.86 -30.71
N GLU A 165 -17.20 0.95 -30.15
CA GLU A 165 -16.30 2.10 -30.34
C GLU A 165 -14.90 1.73 -30.85
N GLY A 166 -14.62 0.44 -31.01
CA GLY A 166 -13.30 -0.06 -31.36
C GLY A 166 -12.23 0.29 -30.31
N ILE A 167 -10.97 0.28 -30.75
CA ILE A 167 -9.83 0.57 -29.87
C ILE A 167 -9.85 2.00 -29.32
N ARG A 168 -10.42 2.95 -30.06
CA ARG A 168 -10.48 4.37 -29.68
C ARG A 168 -11.37 4.60 -28.46
N GLY A 169 -12.42 3.79 -28.28
CA GLY A 169 -13.30 3.84 -27.11
C GLY A 169 -12.55 3.69 -25.78
N PHE A 170 -11.50 2.86 -25.75
CA PHE A 170 -10.68 2.64 -24.57
C PHE A 170 -9.78 3.82 -24.18
N PHE A 171 -9.68 4.86 -25.02
CA PHE A 171 -8.84 6.03 -24.76
C PHE A 171 -9.62 7.35 -24.69
N ARG A 172 -10.96 7.30 -24.67
CA ARG A 172 -11.80 8.51 -24.55
C ARG A 172 -11.53 9.24 -23.24
N GLY A 173 -11.18 10.53 -23.36
CA GLY A 173 -10.83 11.38 -22.21
C GLY A 173 -9.38 11.23 -21.74
N TYR A 174 -8.52 10.45 -22.41
CA TYR A 174 -7.11 10.30 -22.04
C TYR A 174 -6.38 11.65 -22.10
N THR A 175 -6.55 12.39 -23.19
CA THR A 175 -5.99 13.74 -23.35
C THR A 175 -6.43 14.68 -22.23
N VAL A 176 -7.72 14.68 -21.88
CA VAL A 176 -8.25 15.48 -20.76
C VAL A 176 -7.60 15.08 -19.42
N SER A 177 -7.30 13.79 -19.25
CA SER A 177 -6.62 13.27 -18.07
C SER A 177 -5.20 13.82 -17.94
N LEU A 178 -4.47 13.93 -19.06
CA LEU A 178 -3.13 14.52 -19.09
C LEU A 178 -3.18 16.04 -18.86
N LEU A 179 -4.12 16.72 -19.53
CA LEU A 179 -4.31 18.17 -19.36
C LEU A 179 -4.65 18.53 -17.92
N GLY A 180 -5.48 17.73 -17.24
CA GLY A 180 -5.84 17.94 -15.83
C GLY A 180 -4.71 17.65 -14.83
N ALA A 181 -3.68 16.87 -15.22
CA ALA A 181 -2.56 16.56 -14.33
C ALA A 181 -1.66 17.78 -14.08
N LEU A 182 -1.52 18.68 -15.06
CA LEU A 182 -0.73 19.90 -14.97
C LEU A 182 -1.26 20.90 -13.92
N PRO A 183 -2.53 21.36 -13.96
CA PRO A 183 -3.06 22.26 -12.95
C PRO A 183 -3.11 21.60 -11.57
N TYR A 184 -3.35 20.28 -11.49
CA TYR A 184 -3.30 19.55 -10.23
C TYR A 184 -1.92 19.69 -9.57
N ALA A 185 -0.87 19.27 -10.29
CA ALA A 185 0.49 19.29 -9.78
C ALA A 185 0.96 20.72 -9.52
N GLY A 186 0.77 21.62 -10.49
CA GLY A 186 1.20 23.02 -10.38
C GLY A 186 0.60 23.73 -9.16
N SER A 187 -0.72 23.67 -9.00
CA SER A 187 -1.38 24.30 -7.84
C SER A 187 -1.03 23.64 -6.52
N ALA A 188 -0.91 22.30 -6.48
CA ALA A 188 -0.51 21.61 -5.25
C ALA A 188 0.91 22.00 -4.81
N TYR A 189 1.89 21.93 -5.72
CA TYR A 189 3.27 22.32 -5.39
C TYR A 189 3.39 23.80 -5.03
N PHE A 190 2.71 24.68 -5.78
CA PHE A 190 2.67 26.10 -5.47
C PHE A 190 2.18 26.35 -4.04
N VAL A 191 0.99 25.85 -3.69
CA VAL A 191 0.41 26.07 -2.35
C VAL A 191 1.28 25.44 -1.26
N TYR A 192 1.81 24.23 -1.48
CA TYR A 192 2.66 23.54 -0.50
C TYR A 192 3.93 24.33 -0.19
N GLU A 193 4.65 24.78 -1.23
CA GLU A 193 5.89 25.53 -1.07
C GLU A 193 5.63 26.93 -0.51
N THR A 194 4.59 27.64 -0.96
CA THR A 194 4.21 28.95 -0.41
C THR A 194 3.91 28.86 1.09
N LEU A 195 3.16 27.85 1.55
CA LEU A 195 2.85 27.66 2.97
C LEU A 195 4.11 27.37 3.80
N LYS A 196 5.03 26.55 3.28
CA LYS A 196 6.33 26.30 3.93
C LYS A 196 7.17 27.58 4.05
N ILE A 197 7.26 28.36 2.96
CA ILE A 197 8.02 29.63 2.94
C ILE A 197 7.41 30.61 3.94
N PHE A 198 6.08 30.75 3.95
CA PHE A 198 5.38 31.62 4.88
C PHE A 198 5.62 31.20 6.34
N HIS A 199 5.51 29.91 6.65
CA HIS A 199 5.82 29.38 7.98
C HIS A 199 7.26 29.72 8.38
N LYS A 200 8.23 29.43 7.51
CA LYS A 200 9.65 29.69 7.78
C LYS A 200 9.93 31.17 8.00
N ASN A 201 9.30 32.05 7.24
CA ASN A 201 9.47 33.48 7.38
C ASN A 201 8.90 34.01 8.70
N LYS A 202 7.73 33.51 9.10
CA LYS A 202 7.03 33.92 10.34
C LYS A 202 7.68 33.37 11.60
N ASN A 203 8.01 32.08 11.61
CA ASN A 203 8.46 31.36 12.81
C ASN A 203 9.98 31.19 12.88
N LYS A 204 10.72 31.58 11.84
CA LYS A 204 12.18 31.40 11.69
C LYS A 204 12.65 29.95 11.89
N LYS A 205 11.74 28.98 11.71
CA LYS A 205 11.98 27.54 11.88
C LYS A 205 11.33 26.77 10.75
N GLU A 206 11.86 25.58 10.47
CA GLU A 206 11.25 24.66 9.53
C GLU A 206 9.96 24.07 10.14
N PRO A 207 8.90 23.86 9.33
CA PRO A 207 7.64 23.32 9.84
C PRO A 207 7.83 21.89 10.33
N ALA A 208 7.22 21.59 11.48
CA ALA A 208 7.18 20.27 12.08
C ALA A 208 6.50 19.25 11.14
N PRO A 209 6.75 17.94 11.31
CA PRO A 209 6.15 16.91 10.46
C PRO A 209 4.62 17.00 10.33
N ILE A 210 3.92 17.29 11.43
CA ILE A 210 2.46 17.45 11.42
C ILE A 210 2.00 18.66 10.60
N GLU A 211 2.75 19.77 10.64
CA GLU A 211 2.46 20.97 9.87
C GLU A 211 2.68 20.73 8.37
N ARG A 212 3.73 19.97 8.02
CA ARG A 212 3.97 19.54 6.64
C ARG A 212 2.82 18.66 6.12
N VAL A 213 2.25 17.79 6.96
CA VAL A 213 1.07 17.00 6.60
C VAL A 213 -0.14 17.90 6.36
N LEU A 214 -0.37 18.89 7.23
CA LEU A 214 -1.44 19.87 7.06
C LEU A 214 -1.29 20.69 5.77
N TYR A 215 -0.07 21.19 5.49
CA TYR A 215 0.21 21.91 4.25
C TYR A 215 0.03 21.02 3.02
N GLY A 216 0.42 19.75 3.11
CA GLY A 216 0.16 18.75 2.07
C GLY A 216 -1.34 18.53 1.83
N ALA A 217 -2.16 18.51 2.88
CA ALA A 217 -3.61 18.37 2.77
C ALA A 217 -4.26 19.61 2.10
N ILE A 218 -3.85 20.83 2.51
CA ILE A 218 -4.33 22.09 1.91
C ILE A 218 -3.91 22.18 0.44
N ALA A 219 -2.65 21.90 0.15
CA ALA A 219 -2.11 21.84 -1.20
C ALA A 219 -2.86 20.81 -2.07
N GLY A 220 -3.14 19.62 -1.52
CA GLY A 220 -3.92 18.61 -2.18
C GLY A 220 -5.35 19.07 -2.51
N ALA A 221 -6.02 19.77 -1.58
CA ALA A 221 -7.34 20.33 -1.82
C ALA A 221 -7.33 21.43 -2.90
N ALA A 222 -6.33 22.32 -2.87
CA ALA A 222 -6.14 23.35 -3.89
C ALA A 222 -5.86 22.75 -5.28
N GLY A 223 -4.95 21.77 -5.36
CA GLY A 223 -4.66 21.04 -6.60
C GLY A 223 -5.88 20.31 -7.15
N GLN A 224 -6.63 19.62 -6.29
CA GLN A 224 -7.87 18.97 -6.73
C GLN A 224 -8.88 19.97 -7.29
N THR A 225 -9.01 21.14 -6.66
CA THR A 225 -9.94 22.19 -7.08
C THR A 225 -9.55 22.74 -8.45
N SER A 226 -8.27 23.05 -8.68
CA SER A 226 -7.80 23.58 -9.97
C SER A 226 -7.98 22.58 -11.12
N SER A 227 -7.80 21.28 -10.88
CA SER A 227 -7.96 20.24 -11.90
C SER A 227 -9.40 19.74 -12.08
N TYR A 228 -10.33 20.13 -11.20
CA TYR A 228 -11.64 19.49 -11.12
C TYR A 228 -12.51 19.63 -12.39
N PRO A 229 -12.48 20.76 -13.13
CA PRO A 229 -13.19 20.88 -14.41
C PRO A 229 -12.76 19.80 -15.43
N PHE A 230 -11.45 19.53 -15.54
CA PHE A 230 -10.93 18.45 -16.38
C PHE A 230 -11.42 17.08 -15.91
N ASP A 231 -11.51 16.89 -14.60
CA ASP A 231 -12.05 15.67 -13.98
C ASP A 231 -13.51 15.43 -14.37
N ILE A 232 -14.35 16.48 -14.42
CA ILE A 232 -15.75 16.40 -14.89
C ILE A 232 -15.82 16.04 -16.37
N ILE A 233 -15.12 16.79 -17.22
CA ILE A 233 -15.11 16.57 -18.67
C ILE A 233 -14.64 15.14 -18.98
N ARG A 234 -13.54 14.71 -18.35
CA ARG A 234 -13.01 13.35 -18.46
C ARG A 234 -14.11 12.34 -18.16
N ARG A 235 -14.79 12.44 -17.03
CA ARG A 235 -15.78 11.42 -16.61
C ARG A 235 -17.00 11.36 -17.52
N ARG A 236 -17.44 12.50 -18.07
CA ARG A 236 -18.49 12.53 -19.10
C ARG A 236 -18.02 11.88 -20.39
N MET A 237 -16.85 12.23 -20.91
CA MET A 237 -16.31 11.58 -22.12
C MET A 237 -16.17 10.06 -21.96
N GLN A 238 -15.76 9.58 -20.78
CA GLN A 238 -15.59 8.15 -20.51
C GLN A 238 -16.91 7.36 -20.50
N THR A 239 -18.04 8.03 -20.20
CA THR A 239 -19.35 7.40 -19.95
C THR A 239 -20.44 7.82 -20.93
N ALA A 240 -20.23 8.87 -21.74
CA ALA A 240 -21.24 9.42 -22.64
C ALA A 240 -21.81 8.37 -23.59
N PHE A 241 -20.93 7.55 -24.17
CA PHE A 241 -21.31 6.51 -25.11
C PHE A 241 -22.16 5.41 -24.46
N ILE A 242 -21.73 4.86 -23.31
CA ILE A 242 -22.48 3.78 -22.61
C ILE A 242 -23.82 4.26 -22.05
N LEU A 243 -23.96 5.57 -21.85
CA LEU A 243 -25.21 6.20 -21.41
C LEU A 243 -26.07 6.66 -22.60
N ASN A 244 -25.70 6.32 -23.85
CA ASN A 244 -26.38 6.73 -25.08
C ASN A 244 -26.66 8.23 -25.14
N ARG A 245 -25.68 9.04 -24.77
CA ARG A 245 -25.81 10.51 -24.79
C ARG A 245 -25.18 11.08 -26.02
N HIS A 246 -25.82 12.10 -26.61
CA HIS A 246 -25.23 12.98 -27.64
C HIS A 246 -23.89 13.63 -27.23
N GLU A 247 -23.51 13.55 -25.95
CA GLU A 247 -22.18 13.94 -25.47
C GLU A 247 -21.05 13.03 -26.03
N SER A 248 -21.37 11.89 -26.64
CA SER A 248 -20.38 10.94 -27.17
C SER A 248 -19.60 11.49 -28.36
N ASP A 249 -20.14 12.43 -29.12
CA ASP A 249 -19.49 12.90 -30.37
C ASP A 249 -18.86 14.28 -30.20
N LEU A 250 -18.98 14.88 -29.02
CA LEU A 250 -18.53 16.24 -28.75
C LEU A 250 -17.02 16.32 -28.47
N GLY A 251 -16.41 17.39 -28.95
CA GLY A 251 -15.07 17.80 -28.57
C GLY A 251 -14.99 18.28 -27.10
N ILE A 252 -13.77 18.45 -26.59
CA ILE A 252 -13.52 18.90 -25.20
C ILE A 252 -14.16 20.26 -24.93
N LEU A 253 -13.99 21.22 -25.85
CA LEU A 253 -14.50 22.59 -25.71
C LEU A 253 -16.02 22.67 -25.86
N GLU A 254 -16.59 21.88 -26.76
CA GLU A 254 -18.04 21.78 -26.96
C GLU A 254 -18.71 21.18 -25.72
N LEU A 255 -18.15 20.10 -25.16
CA LEU A 255 -18.64 19.51 -23.93
C LEU A 255 -18.52 20.46 -22.74
N LEU A 256 -17.41 21.21 -22.64
CA LEU A 256 -17.24 22.25 -21.62
C LEU A 256 -18.32 23.34 -21.75
N SER A 257 -18.51 23.87 -22.96
CA SER A 257 -19.53 24.88 -23.25
C SER A 257 -20.93 24.38 -22.87
N LYS A 258 -21.27 23.15 -23.26
CA LYS A 258 -22.54 22.49 -22.92
C LYS A 258 -22.77 22.32 -21.42
N ILE A 259 -21.75 21.92 -20.67
CA ILE A 259 -21.86 21.81 -19.20
C ILE A 259 -22.12 23.19 -18.57
N ILE A 260 -21.39 24.21 -19.03
CA ILE A 260 -21.55 25.57 -18.49
C ILE A 260 -22.93 26.14 -18.83
N SER A 261 -23.42 25.93 -20.05
CA SER A 261 -24.72 26.45 -20.48
C SER A 261 -25.90 25.72 -19.83
N GLU A 262 -25.84 24.40 -19.68
CA GLU A 262 -26.95 23.61 -19.14
C GLU A 262 -26.96 23.52 -17.61
N GLU A 263 -25.78 23.49 -16.96
CA GLU A 263 -25.65 23.21 -15.52
C GLU A 263 -24.98 24.34 -14.73
N GLY A 264 -24.43 25.33 -15.42
CA GLY A 264 -23.71 26.45 -14.83
C GLY A 264 -22.26 26.13 -14.49
N TYR A 265 -21.43 27.18 -14.45
CA TYR A 265 -19.99 27.07 -14.20
C TYR A 265 -19.66 26.35 -12.88
N ILE A 266 -20.21 26.82 -11.75
CA ILE A 266 -19.88 26.24 -10.43
C ILE A 266 -20.59 24.90 -10.22
N LYS A 267 -21.92 24.86 -10.42
CA LYS A 267 -22.75 23.68 -10.13
C LYS A 267 -22.48 22.51 -11.08
N GLY A 268 -22.08 22.79 -12.32
CA GLY A 268 -21.66 21.78 -13.30
C GLY A 268 -20.21 21.33 -13.09
N LEU A 269 -19.24 22.25 -13.19
CA LEU A 269 -17.81 21.90 -13.23
C LEU A 269 -17.22 21.51 -11.89
N TYR A 270 -17.86 21.83 -10.75
CA TYR A 270 -17.37 21.49 -9.40
C TYR A 270 -18.25 20.49 -8.65
N LYS A 271 -19.09 19.77 -9.39
CA LYS A 271 -20.05 18.80 -8.84
C LYS A 271 -19.35 17.64 -8.12
N GLY A 272 -19.61 17.50 -6.82
CA GLY A 272 -19.03 16.45 -5.99
C GLY A 272 -17.57 16.67 -5.59
N LEU A 273 -17.02 17.89 -5.76
CA LEU A 273 -15.66 18.23 -5.37
C LEU A 273 -15.39 17.90 -3.89
N SER A 274 -16.34 18.21 -3.00
CA SER A 274 -16.20 17.97 -1.57
C SER A 274 -16.04 16.49 -1.22
N MET A 275 -16.64 15.57 -2.01
CA MET A 275 -16.41 14.13 -1.84
C MET A 275 -14.94 13.75 -2.10
N ASN A 276 -14.29 14.47 -3.01
CA ASN A 276 -12.88 14.26 -3.36
C ASN A 276 -11.97 14.68 -2.18
N TRP A 277 -12.31 15.76 -1.49
CA TRP A 277 -11.61 16.22 -0.29
C TRP A 277 -11.78 15.27 0.90
N ILE A 278 -12.95 14.64 1.05
CA ILE A 278 -13.21 13.70 2.16
C ILE A 278 -12.52 12.36 1.91
N LYS A 279 -12.66 11.78 0.72
CA LYS A 279 -12.17 10.42 0.45
C LYS A 279 -10.64 10.31 0.44
N GLY A 280 -9.94 11.39 0.10
CA GLY A 280 -8.47 11.41 0.01
C GLY A 280 -7.81 11.11 1.35
N PRO A 281 -8.06 11.91 2.40
CA PRO A 281 -7.60 11.66 3.75
C PRO A 281 -8.02 10.29 4.31
N VAL A 282 -9.25 9.86 4.06
CA VAL A 282 -9.73 8.52 4.49
C VAL A 282 -8.90 7.41 3.86
N ALA A 283 -8.69 7.46 2.54
CA ALA A 283 -7.86 6.46 1.86
C ALA A 283 -6.39 6.49 2.33
N ALA A 284 -5.83 7.68 2.55
CA ALA A 284 -4.48 7.82 3.07
C ALA A 284 -4.36 7.20 4.47
N GLY A 285 -5.27 7.53 5.38
CA GLY A 285 -5.29 6.99 6.74
C GLY A 285 -5.40 5.47 6.78
N VAL A 286 -6.33 4.89 6.01
CA VAL A 286 -6.49 3.43 5.91
C VAL A 286 -5.25 2.78 5.26
N GLY A 287 -4.68 3.41 4.23
CA GLY A 287 -3.47 2.92 3.57
C GLY A 287 -2.29 2.83 4.53
N PHE A 288 -2.04 3.88 5.32
CA PHE A 288 -0.97 3.87 6.31
C PHE A 288 -1.23 2.87 7.44
N MET A 289 -2.47 2.81 7.96
CA MET A 289 -2.85 1.86 9.00
C MET A 289 -2.64 0.40 8.58
N THR A 290 -2.83 0.09 7.29
CA THR A 290 -2.74 -1.28 6.78
C THR A 290 -1.36 -1.64 6.24
N TYR A 291 -0.53 -0.68 5.89
CA TYR A 291 0.80 -0.91 5.32
C TYR A 291 1.74 -1.66 6.28
N ASP A 292 1.86 -1.20 7.53
CA ASP A 292 2.82 -1.77 8.48
C ASP A 292 2.54 -3.24 8.82
N PRO A 293 1.29 -3.66 9.10
CA PRO A 293 0.95 -5.08 9.27
C PRO A 293 1.34 -5.95 8.07
N TRP A 294 1.11 -5.50 6.84
CA TRP A 294 1.49 -6.26 5.64
C TRP A 294 3.01 -6.42 5.54
N VAL A 295 3.76 -5.33 5.73
CA VAL A 295 5.23 -5.36 5.69
C VAL A 295 5.78 -6.32 6.76
N LEU A 296 5.24 -6.27 7.97
CA LEU A 296 5.64 -7.15 9.07
C LEU A 296 5.40 -8.62 8.72
N LEU A 297 4.21 -8.97 8.21
CA LEU A 297 3.87 -10.34 7.81
C LEU A 297 4.86 -10.88 6.76
N PHE A 298 5.15 -10.10 5.72
CA PHE A 298 6.05 -10.56 4.67
C PHE A 298 7.53 -10.57 5.10
N GLN A 299 7.99 -9.61 5.91
CA GLN A 299 9.35 -9.61 6.42
C GLN A 299 9.63 -10.78 7.37
N VAL A 300 8.64 -11.19 8.17
CA VAL A 300 8.72 -12.40 9.01
C VAL A 300 8.88 -13.65 8.15
N ASN A 301 8.09 -13.80 7.09
CA ASN A 301 8.22 -14.93 6.16
C ASN A 301 9.59 -14.95 5.47
N LEU A 302 10.12 -13.79 5.06
CA LEU A 302 11.44 -13.70 4.44
C LEU A 302 12.58 -14.08 5.39
N LYS A 303 12.56 -13.60 6.64
CA LYS A 303 13.57 -13.97 7.64
C LYS A 303 13.50 -15.47 7.96
N TYR A 304 12.30 -16.04 7.99
CA TYR A 304 12.08 -17.47 8.19
C TYR A 304 12.67 -18.32 7.05
N GLU A 305 12.36 -17.99 5.79
CA GLU A 305 12.94 -18.68 4.62
C GLU A 305 14.47 -18.62 4.59
N THR A 306 15.04 -17.45 4.86
CA THR A 306 16.50 -17.24 4.77
C THR A 306 17.23 -17.98 5.89
N LYS A 307 16.64 -18.01 7.10
CA LYS A 307 17.18 -18.74 8.23
C LYS A 307 17.08 -20.25 8.04
N ASN A 308 15.96 -20.77 7.54
CA ASN A 308 15.82 -22.20 7.24
C ASN A 308 16.76 -22.66 6.11
N LYS A 309 16.97 -21.83 5.09
CA LYS A 309 17.93 -22.15 4.03
C LYS A 309 19.37 -22.18 4.56
N PHE A 310 19.76 -21.21 5.38
CA PHE A 310 21.08 -21.20 6.04
C PHE A 310 21.28 -22.38 6.99
N ILE A 311 20.24 -22.76 7.75
CA ILE A 311 20.28 -23.91 8.64
C ILE A 311 20.41 -25.21 7.84
N ASN A 312 19.64 -25.39 6.77
CA ASN A 312 19.75 -26.58 5.93
C ASN A 312 21.11 -26.68 5.23
N ASP A 313 21.66 -25.56 4.75
CA ASP A 313 22.98 -25.50 4.11
C ASP A 313 24.12 -25.77 5.12
N LYS A 314 23.99 -25.34 6.39
CA LYS A 314 24.95 -25.66 7.47
C LYS A 314 24.84 -27.09 7.99
N ILE A 315 23.62 -27.62 8.14
CA ILE A 315 23.38 -28.98 8.61
C ILE A 315 23.95 -30.01 7.62
N LEU A 316 23.92 -29.71 6.32
CA LEU A 316 24.50 -30.57 5.29
C LEU A 316 26.03 -30.44 5.14
N ALA A 317 26.67 -29.46 5.78
CA ALA A 317 28.09 -29.16 5.59
C ALA A 317 29.00 -29.45 6.81
N THR A 318 28.47 -29.99 7.92
CA THR A 318 29.26 -30.20 9.14
C THR A 318 29.05 -31.61 9.72
N PRO A 319 29.96 -32.57 9.51
CA PRO A 319 29.95 -33.82 10.23
C PRO A 319 30.69 -33.61 11.55
N LEU A 320 29.95 -33.37 12.65
CA LEU A 320 30.34 -33.57 14.06
C LEU A 320 29.32 -32.87 14.98
N PHE A 321 28.09 -33.41 15.08
CA PHE A 321 27.17 -33.02 16.15
C PHE A 321 27.47 -33.87 17.39
N ARG A 322 27.98 -33.25 18.46
CA ARG A 322 28.11 -33.85 19.80
C ARG A 322 26.73 -33.97 20.45
N ASN A 323 26.44 -35.13 21.01
CA ASN A 323 25.13 -35.53 21.57
C ASN A 323 24.79 -34.93 22.95
N ASP A 324 25.58 -34.01 23.51
CA ASP A 324 25.47 -33.63 24.93
C ASP A 324 24.97 -32.20 25.18
N TRP A 325 24.48 -31.50 24.15
CA TRP A 325 24.00 -30.12 24.29
C TRP A 325 22.57 -30.06 24.84
N THR A 326 22.35 -29.14 25.77
CA THR A 326 21.04 -28.91 26.38
C THR A 326 20.17 -28.02 25.50
N ILE A 327 18.88 -28.36 25.37
CA ILE A 327 17.93 -27.61 24.52
C ILE A 327 16.94 -26.83 25.39
N ILE A 328 16.86 -25.52 25.21
CA ILE A 328 15.76 -24.68 25.73
C ILE A 328 14.84 -24.30 24.58
N LYS A 329 13.57 -24.72 24.64
CA LYS A 329 12.61 -24.50 23.57
C LYS A 329 11.37 -23.78 24.09
N VAL A 330 10.91 -22.76 23.37
CA VAL A 330 9.65 -22.05 23.67
C VAL A 330 8.73 -22.13 22.46
N ARG A 331 7.52 -22.66 22.65
CA ARG A 331 6.45 -22.75 21.65
C ARG A 331 5.40 -21.67 21.91
N ASN A 332 5.04 -20.91 20.88
CA ASN A 332 4.02 -19.87 20.96
C ASN A 332 2.67 -20.36 20.44
N ARG A 333 1.69 -20.50 21.35
CA ARG A 333 0.27 -20.71 21.05
C ARG A 333 -0.59 -19.47 21.41
N GLY A 334 0.04 -18.37 21.84
CA GLY A 334 -0.65 -17.12 22.17
C GLY A 334 -0.92 -16.25 20.95
N GLY A 335 -1.97 -15.44 21.01
CA GLY A 335 -2.40 -14.50 19.97
C GLY A 335 -1.51 -13.26 19.82
N TYR A 336 -0.19 -13.40 19.98
CA TYR A 336 0.77 -12.31 19.99
C TYR A 336 2.14 -12.76 19.47
N VAL A 337 2.99 -11.79 19.13
CA VAL A 337 4.40 -12.03 18.80
C VAL A 337 5.20 -12.11 20.09
N ALA A 338 6.02 -13.14 20.22
CA ALA A 338 6.89 -13.35 21.37
C ALA A 338 8.37 -13.26 20.99
N ARG A 339 9.23 -12.99 21.97
CA ARG A 339 10.69 -13.18 21.88
C ARG A 339 11.15 -13.84 23.17
N PHE A 340 12.24 -14.59 23.11
CA PHE A 340 12.91 -15.01 24.33
C PHE A 340 14.43 -14.94 24.21
N GLU A 341 15.06 -14.67 25.32
CA GLU A 341 16.51 -14.61 25.49
C GLU A 341 16.93 -15.55 26.61
N VAL A 342 18.13 -16.10 26.49
CA VAL A 342 18.74 -16.92 27.53
C VAL A 342 20.07 -16.32 27.92
N MET A 343 20.25 -16.07 29.21
CA MET A 343 21.50 -15.63 29.80
C MET A 343 22.06 -16.76 30.64
N TYR A 344 23.36 -17.05 30.54
CA TYR A 344 24.00 -18.10 31.33
C TYR A 344 25.46 -17.78 31.59
N LYS A 345 26.03 -18.37 32.64
CA LYS A 345 27.46 -18.27 32.96
C LYS A 345 28.18 -19.54 32.49
N LEU A 346 29.30 -19.37 31.78
CA LEU A 346 30.16 -20.46 31.33
C LEU A 346 31.58 -20.17 31.82
N GLY A 347 32.05 -20.91 32.83
CA GLY A 347 33.26 -20.56 33.56
C GLY A 347 33.10 -19.21 34.28
N ASP A 348 33.88 -18.21 33.88
CA ASP A 348 33.80 -16.84 34.40
C ASP A 348 33.13 -15.83 33.47
N GLU A 349 32.70 -16.25 32.27
CA GLU A 349 32.04 -15.37 31.31
C GLU A 349 30.51 -15.47 31.37
N PHE A 350 29.83 -14.33 31.28
CA PHE A 350 28.39 -14.26 31.06
C PHE A 350 28.09 -14.19 29.57
N LYS A 351 27.23 -15.10 29.09
CA LYS A 351 26.79 -15.16 27.69
C LYS A 351 25.29 -14.92 27.59
N LYS A 352 24.89 -14.24 26.51
CA LYS A 352 23.51 -13.91 26.19
C LYS A 352 23.18 -14.37 24.78
N GLU A 353 22.17 -15.21 24.66
CA GLU A 353 21.66 -15.74 23.40
C GLU A 353 20.24 -15.22 23.14
N GLU A 354 20.08 -14.44 22.08
CA GLU A 354 18.78 -13.87 21.69
C GLU A 354 18.20 -14.60 20.48
N THR A 355 16.97 -15.10 20.63
CA THR A 355 16.32 -15.84 19.52
C THR A 355 15.67 -14.96 18.47
N GLY A 356 15.45 -13.68 18.78
CA GLY A 356 14.59 -12.76 18.02
C GLY A 356 13.11 -13.15 18.07
N THR A 357 12.25 -12.40 17.39
CA THR A 357 10.79 -12.57 17.50
C THR A 357 10.24 -13.81 16.77
N PHE A 358 9.16 -14.42 17.27
CA PHE A 358 8.45 -15.54 16.66
C PHE A 358 6.93 -15.42 16.86
N PRO A 359 6.13 -15.60 15.79
CA PRO A 359 4.67 -15.48 15.82
C PRO A 359 3.98 -16.73 16.39
N ILE A 360 2.64 -16.67 16.47
CA ILE A 360 1.77 -17.78 16.85
C ILE A 360 2.02 -19.02 15.96
N GLY A 361 1.95 -20.21 16.57
CA GLY A 361 2.14 -21.50 15.91
C GLY A 361 3.61 -21.91 15.71
N GLN A 362 4.56 -21.05 16.04
CA GLN A 362 5.99 -21.34 15.90
C GLN A 362 6.67 -21.66 17.23
N ALA A 363 7.80 -22.37 17.15
CA ALA A 363 8.69 -22.60 18.28
C ALA A 363 10.12 -22.17 17.92
N LYS A 364 10.87 -21.70 18.90
CA LYS A 364 12.31 -21.47 18.78
C LYS A 364 13.06 -22.19 19.89
N SER A 365 14.30 -22.57 19.59
CA SER A 365 15.19 -23.25 20.53
C SER A 365 16.57 -22.58 20.59
N VAL A 366 17.18 -22.63 21.76
CA VAL A 366 18.57 -22.25 22.02
C VAL A 366 19.29 -23.51 22.51
N LEU A 367 20.48 -23.74 21.96
CA LEU A 367 21.38 -24.80 22.42
C LEU A 367 22.34 -24.20 23.44
N ILE A 368 22.47 -24.84 24.59
CA ILE A 368 23.32 -24.39 25.69
C ILE A 368 24.32 -25.49 26.03
N PRO A 369 25.60 -25.15 26.26
CA PRO A 369 26.58 -26.11 26.73
C PRO A 369 26.15 -26.74 28.06
N PRO A 370 26.41 -28.04 28.29
CA PRO A 370 26.05 -28.71 29.54
C PRO A 370 26.77 -28.14 30.76
N GLU A 371 27.91 -27.46 30.59
CA GLU A 371 28.68 -26.83 31.66
C GLU A 371 28.14 -25.46 32.09
N ALA A 372 27.05 -24.99 31.47
CA ALA A 372 26.45 -23.71 31.80
C ALA A 372 25.73 -23.74 33.16
N ILE A 373 25.99 -22.71 33.97
CA ILE A 373 25.40 -22.50 35.28
C ILE A 373 24.69 -21.15 35.36
N SER A 374 23.78 -21.00 36.33
CA SER A 374 23.04 -19.75 36.57
C SER A 374 22.31 -19.24 35.31
N ILE A 375 21.45 -20.09 34.75
CA ILE A 375 20.73 -19.84 33.50
C ILE A 375 19.44 -19.07 33.80
N VAL A 376 19.22 -17.97 33.10
CA VAL A 376 18.02 -17.14 33.18
C VAL A 376 17.36 -17.08 31.81
N ILE A 377 16.11 -17.52 31.73
CA ILE A 377 15.30 -17.51 30.52
C ILE A 377 14.26 -16.42 30.68
N ARG A 378 14.25 -15.46 29.77
CA ARG A 378 13.26 -14.38 29.78
C ARG A 378 12.46 -14.40 28.50
N CYS A 379 11.14 -14.54 28.62
CA CYS A 379 10.23 -14.51 27.48
C CYS A 379 9.31 -13.29 27.58
N GLU A 380 9.14 -12.59 26.46
CA GLU A 380 8.38 -11.35 26.39
C GLU A 380 7.38 -11.37 25.23
N ASN A 381 6.22 -10.71 25.40
CA ASN A 381 5.26 -10.44 24.34
C ASN A 381 5.26 -8.96 23.95
N ASN A 382 4.83 -8.70 22.73
CA ASN A 382 4.70 -7.34 22.22
C ASN A 382 3.32 -6.76 22.59
N ILE A 383 3.27 -5.70 23.40
CA ILE A 383 2.01 -5.04 23.83
C ILE A 383 1.63 -3.89 22.88
N PHE A 384 2.59 -3.11 22.39
CA PHE A 384 2.38 -1.97 21.48
C PHE A 384 3.56 -1.80 20.51
N ILE A 385 3.45 -0.89 19.52
CA ILE A 385 4.37 -0.67 18.38
C ILE A 385 5.88 -0.74 18.72
N SER A 386 6.28 -0.46 19.96
CA SER A 386 7.67 -0.64 20.44
C SER A 386 7.81 -1.07 21.91
N SER A 387 6.79 -1.66 22.54
CA SER A 387 6.82 -1.99 23.98
C SER A 387 6.68 -3.49 24.24
N TRP A 388 7.67 -4.04 24.96
CA TRP A 388 7.75 -5.44 25.32
C TRP A 388 7.41 -5.63 26.81
N SER A 389 6.60 -6.64 27.10
CA SER A 389 6.30 -7.03 28.48
C SER A 389 6.74 -8.46 28.72
N THR A 390 7.24 -8.72 29.93
CA THR A 390 7.71 -10.04 30.33
C THR A 390 6.52 -10.95 30.60
N ILE A 391 6.45 -12.06 29.86
CA ILE A 391 5.50 -13.15 30.10
C ILE A 391 5.98 -13.97 31.30
N PHE A 392 7.26 -14.35 31.31
CA PHE A 392 7.88 -15.06 32.41
C PHE A 392 9.40 -14.85 32.44
N SER A 393 9.97 -15.03 33.63
CA SER A 393 11.40 -15.18 33.86
C SER A 393 11.61 -16.48 34.64
N TYR A 394 12.40 -17.39 34.11
CA TYR A 394 12.64 -18.70 34.69
C TYR A 394 14.14 -18.92 34.93
N ASN A 395 14.49 -19.33 36.15
CA ASN A 395 15.89 -19.48 36.57
C ASN A 395 16.22 -20.95 36.78
N MET A 396 17.39 -21.37 36.31
CA MET A 396 17.91 -22.73 36.47
C MET A 396 19.34 -22.68 36.98
N ALA A 397 19.65 -23.50 37.99
CA ALA A 397 20.99 -23.60 38.53
C ALA A 397 21.95 -24.36 37.57
N VAL A 398 21.43 -25.34 36.84
CA VAL A 398 22.19 -26.25 35.96
C VAL A 398 21.47 -26.39 34.61
N ALA A 399 22.23 -26.57 33.54
CA ALA A 399 21.71 -26.84 32.20
C ALA A 399 20.88 -28.15 32.18
N LYS A 400 19.58 -28.03 31.87
CA LYS A 400 18.68 -29.17 31.60
C LYS A 400 17.75 -28.86 30.44
N THR A 401 17.51 -29.86 29.59
CA THR A 401 16.58 -29.71 28.45
C THR A 401 15.19 -29.42 28.97
N THR A 402 14.64 -28.26 28.59
CA THR A 402 13.39 -27.73 29.14
C THR A 402 12.58 -27.05 28.04
N CYS A 403 11.29 -27.37 27.99
CA CYS A 403 10.36 -26.85 27.02
C CYS A 403 9.25 -26.04 27.68
N PHE A 404 8.93 -24.91 27.07
CA PHE A 404 7.90 -23.99 27.54
C PHE A 404 6.84 -23.79 26.45
N GLU A 405 5.59 -23.68 26.86
CA GLU A 405 4.49 -23.28 26.01
C GLU A 405 3.89 -21.97 26.53
N ILE A 406 3.82 -20.95 25.66
CA ILE A 406 3.17 -19.67 25.96
C ILE A 406 1.82 -19.60 25.22
N SER A 407 0.78 -19.09 25.89
CA SER A 407 -0.60 -19.07 25.40
C SER A 407 -1.36 -17.82 25.88
N GLY A 408 -2.60 -17.61 25.42
CA GLY A 408 -3.44 -16.49 25.83
C GLY A 408 -3.39 -15.29 24.87
N THR A 409 -3.78 -14.11 25.37
CA THR A 409 -3.88 -12.86 24.58
C THR A 409 -2.79 -11.87 24.99
N THR A 410 -2.60 -10.80 24.20
CA THR A 410 -1.57 -9.78 24.48
C THR A 410 -1.67 -9.16 25.87
N LEU A 411 -2.89 -8.96 26.39
CA LEU A 411 -3.15 -8.36 27.70
C LEU A 411 -3.28 -9.41 28.83
N GLY A 412 -3.30 -10.69 28.49
CA GLY A 412 -3.38 -11.79 29.46
C GLY A 412 -2.57 -13.01 29.01
N PRO A 413 -1.23 -12.88 28.92
CA PRO A 413 -0.37 -13.98 28.52
C PRO A 413 -0.25 -15.01 29.65
N LYS A 414 -0.18 -16.29 29.29
CA LYS A 414 0.00 -17.44 30.19
C LYS A 414 1.18 -18.28 29.70
N TRP A 415 1.77 -19.05 30.60
CA TRP A 415 2.84 -19.98 30.25
C TRP A 415 2.79 -21.25 31.12
N SER A 416 3.32 -22.35 30.58
CA SER A 416 3.52 -23.60 31.29
C SER A 416 4.78 -24.31 30.82
N THR A 417 5.38 -25.11 31.68
CA THR A 417 6.39 -26.09 31.27
C THR A 417 5.70 -27.29 30.64
N VAL A 418 6.26 -27.78 29.54
CA VAL A 418 5.75 -28.95 28.80
C VAL A 418 6.89 -29.92 28.57
N GLU A 419 6.56 -31.18 28.31
CA GLU A 419 7.55 -32.14 27.84
C GLU A 419 8.12 -31.69 26.49
N CYS A 420 9.43 -31.81 26.38
CA CYS A 420 10.15 -31.73 25.13
C CYS A 420 9.89 -33.00 24.31
#